data_AF-A0A7J2TBM5-F1
#
_entry.id   AF-A0A7J2TBM5-F1
#
_cell.length_a   1.000
_cell.length_b   1.000
_cell.length_c   1.000
_cell.angle_alpha   90.00
_cell.angle_beta   90.00
_cell.angle_gamma   90.00
#
_symmetry.space_group_name_H-M   'P 1'
#
loop_
_entity.id
_entity.type
_entity.pdbx_description
1 polymer ?
#
loop_
_entity_poly.entity_id
_entity_poly.type
_entity_poly.pdbx_seq_one_letter_code
_entity_poly.pdbx_strand_id
1 'polypeptide(L)' 'MPSVCKESSPLYDIEGYAQVGLVRDVKYVSCGKGRVRVLVVLSNDVVICSECLEQRVVELSKRVIELYRAIKLQR' A
#
# COMPACT_ATOMS: atom_id res chain seq x y z
N MET A 1 -17.13 -7.39 0.41
CA MET A 1 -16.35 -6.13 0.34
C MET A 1 -16.51 -5.41 1.67
N PRO A 2 -15.40 -4.93 2.26
CA PRO A 2 -15.44 -3.57 2.80
C PRO A 2 -14.19 -2.85 2.27
N SER A 3 -14.33 -2.24 1.10
CA SER A 3 -13.25 -1.59 0.35
C SER A 3 -13.52 -0.09 0.22
N VAL A 4 -14.08 0.53 1.27
CA VAL A 4 -14.22 1.98 1.29
C VAL A 4 -12.89 2.52 1.74
N CYS A 5 -12.14 3.03 0.77
CA CYS A 5 -10.95 3.81 1.04
C CYS A 5 -11.32 4.95 1.99
N LYS A 6 -10.75 4.97 3.21
CA LYS A 6 -11.05 6.02 4.18
C LYS A 6 -10.29 7.30 3.84
N GLU A 7 -9.10 7.13 3.30
CA GLU A 7 -8.20 8.23 2.94
C GLU A 7 -7.38 7.87 1.70
N SER A 8 -7.13 8.87 0.85
CA SER A 8 -6.19 8.75 -0.27
C SER A 8 -4.84 9.32 0.14
N SER A 9 -3.77 8.55 -0.03
CA SER A 9 -2.40 9.00 0.26
C SER A 9 -1.46 8.66 -0.89
N PRO A 10 -0.43 9.48 -1.15
CA PRO A 10 0.59 9.17 -2.14
C PRO A 10 1.43 7.95 -1.73
N LEU A 11 2.10 7.34 -2.71
CA LEU A 11 2.88 6.12 -2.48
C LEU A 11 3.99 6.29 -1.44
N TYR A 12 4.65 7.46 -1.39
CA TYR A 12 5.73 7.69 -0.44
C TYR A 12 5.24 7.70 1.02
N ASP A 13 4.01 8.15 1.29
CA ASP A 13 3.43 8.08 2.63
C ASP A 13 3.11 6.62 2.99
N ILE A 14 2.59 5.85 2.04
CA ILE A 14 2.34 4.40 2.20
C ILE A 14 3.64 3.64 2.51
N GLU A 15 4.73 3.97 1.82
CA GLU A 15 6.06 3.43 2.10
C GLU A 15 6.55 3.83 3.50
N GLY A 16 6.33 5.08 3.90
CA GLY A 16 6.62 5.56 5.26
C GLY A 16 5.86 4.75 6.32
N TYR A 17 4.57 4.51 6.14
CA TYR A 17 3.77 3.65 7.04
C TYR A 17 4.31 2.22 7.09
N ALA A 18 4.79 1.68 5.97
CA ALA A 18 5.41 0.37 5.95
C ALA A 18 6.73 0.37 6.74
N GLN A 19 7.57 1.38 6.55
CA GLN A 19 8.86 1.54 7.20
C GLN A 19 8.74 1.65 8.73
N VAL A 20 7.75 2.38 9.25
CA VAL A 20 7.49 2.46 10.70
C VAL A 20 6.66 1.29 11.22
N GLY A 21 6.36 0.30 10.37
CA GLY A 21 5.70 -0.93 10.76
C GLY A 21 4.21 -0.77 11.07
N LEU A 22 3.54 0.23 10.52
CA LEU A 22 2.10 0.45 10.70
C LEU A 22 1.24 -0.30 9.67
N VAL A 23 1.82 -0.80 8.59
CA VAL A 23 1.10 -1.58 7.57
C VAL A 23 0.87 -3.02 8.04
N ARG A 24 -0.40 -3.41 8.16
CA ARG A 24 -0.83 -4.79 8.48
C ARG A 24 -1.03 -5.62 7.22
N ASP A 25 -1.80 -5.11 6.26
CA ASP A 25 -2.11 -5.79 4.99
C ASP A 25 -1.96 -4.85 3.79
N VAL A 26 -1.66 -5.43 2.63
CA VAL A 26 -1.47 -4.70 1.36
C VAL A 26 -2.20 -5.44 0.25
N LYS A 27 -2.96 -4.71 -0.55
CA LYS A 27 -3.65 -5.23 -1.74
C LYS A 27 -3.37 -4.33 -2.93
N TYR A 28 -3.15 -4.95 -4.08
CA TYR A 28 -2.94 -4.27 -5.35
C TYR A 28 -4.18 -4.50 -6.21
N VAL A 29 -4.92 -3.43 -6.49
CA VAL A 29 -6.19 -3.51 -7.21
C VAL A 29 -6.04 -2.86 -8.57
N SER A 30 -6.34 -3.61 -9.64
CA SER A 30 -6.32 -3.09 -11.00
C SER A 30 -7.40 -2.02 -11.18
N CYS A 31 -7.02 -0.87 -11.74
CA CYS A 31 -7.93 0.18 -12.17
C CYS A 31 -8.27 0.08 -13.67
N GLY A 32 -7.75 -0.95 -14.37
CA GLY A 32 -7.81 -1.07 -15.83
C GLY A 32 -6.71 -0.28 -16.56
N LYS A 33 -6.56 -0.51 -17.86
CA LYS A 33 -5.57 0.16 -18.74
C LYS A 33 -4.13 0.15 -18.21
N GLY A 34 -3.70 -0.96 -17.61
CA GLY A 34 -2.34 -1.10 -17.04
C GLY A 34 -2.09 -0.23 -15.81
N ARG A 35 -3.15 0.22 -15.13
CA ARG A 35 -3.08 1.00 -13.89
C ARG A 35 -3.49 0.17 -12.69
N VAL A 36 -2.86 0.47 -11.55
CA VAL A 36 -3.04 -0.21 -10.29
C VAL A 36 -3.16 0.82 -9.17
N ARG A 37 -4.03 0.55 -8.22
CA ARG A 37 -4.14 1.26 -6.94
C ARG A 37 -3.62 0.35 -5.84
N VAL A 38 -2.82 0.91 -4.93
CA VAL A 38 -2.39 0.25 -3.70
C VAL A 38 -3.43 0.52 -2.63
N LEU A 39 -3.90 -0.53 -1.97
CA LEU A 39 -4.70 -0.46 -0.75
C LEU A 39 -3.85 -1.00 0.39
N VAL A 40 -3.80 -0.26 1.48
CA VAL A 40 -3.10 -0.65 2.69
C VAL A 40 -4.06 -0.61 3.86
N VAL A 41 -4.02 -1.65 4.67
CA VAL A 41 -4.72 -1.70 5.94
C VAL A 41 -3.69 -1.45 7.03
N LEU A 42 -3.85 -0.35 7.76
CA LEU A 42 -2.99 0.00 8.88
C LEU A 42 -3.31 -0.87 10.11
N SER A 43 -2.42 -0.82 11.09
CA SER A 43 -2.52 -1.53 12.37
C SER A 43 -3.74 -1.15 13.20
N ASN A 44 -4.32 0.03 12.96
CA ASN A 44 -5.53 0.54 13.60
C ASN A 44 -6.81 0.34 12.75
N ASP A 45 -6.80 -0.61 11.82
CA ASP A 45 -7.91 -0.93 10.90
C ASP A 45 -8.29 0.17 9.89
N VAL A 46 -7.54 1.26 9.82
CA VAL A 46 -7.74 2.29 8.79
C VAL A 46 -7.27 1.77 7.43
N VAL A 47 -8.14 1.88 6.42
CA VAL A 47 -7.81 1.55 5.02
C VAL A 47 -7.43 2.82 4.28
N ILE A 48 -6.18 2.91 3.85
CA ILE A 48 -5.64 3.98 3.02
C ILE A 48 -5.44 3.44 1.60
N CYS A 49 -5.60 4.29 0.59
CA CYS A 49 -5.30 3.89 -0.78
C CYS A 49 -4.51 4.95 -1.54
N SER A 50 -3.79 4.51 -2.56
CA SER A 50 -3.21 5.41 -3.54
C SER A 50 -4.26 5.88 -4.56
N GLU A 51 -3.89 6.86 -5.37
CA GLU A 51 -4.54 7.05 -6.66
C GLU A 51 -4.26 5.87 -7.62
N CYS A 52 -4.94 5.84 -8.77
CA CYS A 52 -4.68 4.83 -9.80
C CYS A 52 -3.43 5.23 -10.61
N LEU A 53 -2.34 4.51 -10.39
CA LEU A 53 -1.03 4.80 -10.98
C LEU A 53 -0.69 3.77 -12.05
N GLU A 54 0.24 4.09 -12.94
CA GLU A 54 0.75 3.09 -13.90
C GLU A 54 1.43 1.94 -13.16
N GLN A 55 1.22 0.71 -13.63
CA GLN A 55 1.77 -0.49 -12.99
C GLN A 55 3.29 -0.40 -12.75
N ARG A 56 4.04 0.19 -13.69
CA ARG A 56 5.50 0.38 -13.57
C ARG A 56 5.90 1.27 -12.38
N VAL A 57 5.07 2.26 -12.04
CA VAL A 57 5.30 3.17 -10.90
C VAL A 57 5.07 2.42 -9.59
N VAL A 58 4.02 1.59 -9.55
CA VAL A 58 3.65 0.80 -8.37
C VAL A 58 4.63 -0.34 -8.11
N GLU A 59 5.31 -0.86 -9.13
CA GLU A 59 6.17 -2.04 -9.00
C GLU A 59 7.37 -1.81 -8.06
N LEU A 60 8.02 -0.65 -8.15
CA LEU A 60 9.10 -0.27 -7.23
C LEU A 60 8.57 -0.13 -5.81
N SER A 61 7.48 0.61 -5.63
CA SER A 61 6.84 0.83 -4.33
C SER A 61 6.40 -0.49 -3.67
N LYS A 62 5.89 -1.44 -4.46
CA LYS A 62 5.56 -2.79 -4.00
C LYS A 62 6.76 -3.50 -3.36
N ARG A 63 7.93 -3.45 -4.00
CA ARG A 63 9.14 -4.08 -3.45
C ARG A 63 9.58 -3.42 -2.14
N VAL A 64 9.47 -2.09 -2.05
CA VAL A 64 9.81 -1.32 -0.84
C VAL A 64 8.87 -1.66 0.32
N ILE A 65 7.56 -1.65 0.09
CA ILE A 65 6.55 -1.97 1.11
C ILE A 65 6.76 -3.40 1.63
N GLU A 66 6.93 -4.38 0.73
CA GLU A 66 7.14 -5.78 1.11
C GLU A 66 8.46 -5.99 1.86
N LEU A 67 9.54 -5.29 1.47
CA LEU A 67 10.81 -5.31 2.20
C LEU A 67 10.63 -4.86 3.66
N TYR A 68 9.99 -3.72 3.89
CA TYR A 68 9.79 -3.21 5.24
C TYR A 68 8.86 -4.09 6.08
N ARG A 69 7.82 -4.67 5.47
CA ARG A 69 6.96 -5.64 6.14
C ARG A 69 7.72 -6.89 6.56
N ALA A 70 8.60 -7.41 5.71
CA ALA A 70 9.42 -8.58 6.01
C ALA A 70 10.42 -8.31 7.15
N ILE A 71 11.08 -7.15 7.15
CA ILE A 71 12.01 -6.74 8.22
C ILE A 71 11.29 -6.69 9.58
N LYS A 72 10.05 -6.17 9.61
CA LYS A 72 9.27 -6.10 10.85
C LYS A 72 8.93 -7.49 11.40
N LEU A 73 8.57 -8.44 10.53
CA LEU A 73 8.21 -9.80 10.94
C LEU A 73 9.38 -10.59 11.55
N GLN A 74 10.62 -10.12 11.39
CA GLN A 74 11.82 -10.71 11.99
C GLN A 74 12.15 -10.15 13.39
N ARG A 75 11.44 -9.12 13.86
CA ARG A 75 11.60 -8.51 15.19
C ARG A 75 10.50 -8.97 16.13
#